data_AF-A0A378HXP2-F1
#
_entry.id   AF-A0A378HXP2-F1
#
_cell.length_a   1.000
_cell.length_b   1.000
_cell.length_c   1.000
_cell.angle_alpha   90.00
_cell.angle_beta   90.00
_cell.angle_gamma   90.00
#
_symmetry.space_group_name_H-M   'P 1'
#
loop_
_entity.id
_entity.type
_entity.pdbx_description
1 polymer ?
#
loop_
_entity_poly.entity_id
_entity_poly.type
_entity_poly.pdbx_seq_one_letter_code
_entity_poly.pdbx_strand_id
1 'polypeptide(L)' 'MQRIIIGLGILLILVGLLWPLIKKSGLGHLPGDLLIKKGNFTFYFPLTTSIIISLIIMIILWLMNR' A
#
# COMPACT_ATOMS: atom_id res chain seq x y z
N MET A 1 -9.18 24.95 -4.51
CA MET A 1 -9.01 23.93 -5.56
C MET A 1 -7.55 23.71 -5.96
N GLN A 2 -6.79 24.75 -6.35
CA GLN A 2 -5.37 24.59 -6.74
C GLN A 2 -4.48 23.94 -5.67
N ARG A 3 -4.64 24.31 -4.39
CA ARG A 3 -3.87 23.72 -3.28
C ARG A 3 -4.08 22.21 -3.11
N ILE A 4 -5.29 21.72 -3.40
CA ILE A 4 -5.63 20.29 -3.33
C ILE A 4 -4.94 19.53 -4.46
N ILE A 5 -4.93 20.10 -5.67
CA ILE A 5 -4.28 19.52 -6.84
C ILE A 5 -2.76 19.46 -6.64
N ILE A 6 -2.17 20.54 -6.12
CA ILE A 6 -0.73 20.59 -5.80
C ILE A 6 -0.39 19.58 -4.70
N GLY A 7 -1.20 19.50 -3.64
CA GLY A 7 -1.02 18.54 -2.55
C GLY A 7 -1.09 17.09 -3.04
N LEU A 8 -2.09 16.75 -3.87
CA LEU A 8 -2.22 15.42 -4.50
C LEU A 8 -1.04 15.09 -5.40
N GLY A 9 -0.55 16.05 -6.18
CA GLY A 9 0.63 15.86 -7.03
C GLY A 9 1.88 15.52 -6.21
N ILE A 10 2.12 16.24 -5.12
CA ILE A 10 3.23 15.98 -4.20
C ILE A 10 3.08 14.61 -3.53
N LEU A 11 1.86 14.27 -3.10
CA LEU A 11 1.55 12.97 -2.50
C LEU A 11 1.85 11.82 -3.47
N LEU A 12 1.45 11.94 -4.74
CA LEU A 12 1.70 10.95 -5.78
C LEU A 12 3.19 10.78 -6.07
N ILE A 13 3.95 11.88 -6.09
CA ILE A 13 5.41 11.84 -6.27
C ILE A 13 6.06 11.11 -5.09
N LEU A 14 5.67 11.42 -3.85
CA LEU A 14 6.17 10.74 -2.65
C LEU A 14 5.84 9.24 -2.67
N VAL A 15 4.60 8.87 -3.02
CA VAL A 15 4.18 7.48 -3.15
C VAL A 15 4.98 6.76 -4.24
N GLY A 16 5.19 7.40 -5.39
CA GLY A 16 6.00 6.85 -6.49
C GLY A 16 7.47 6.67 -6.12
N LEU A 17 8.04 7.59 -5.33
CA LEU A 17 9.42 7.52 -4.86
C LEU A 17 9.61 6.43 -3.80
N LEU A 18 8.61 6.22 -2.95
CA LEU A 18 8.59 5.16 -1.93
C LEU A 18 8.19 3.80 -2.51
N TRP A 19 7.57 3.76 -3.70
CA TRP A 19 7.16 2.54 -4.39
C TRP A 19 8.27 1.48 -4.57
N PRO A 20 9.49 1.81 -5.02
CA PRO A 20 10.57 0.84 -5.11
C PRO A 20 11.06 0.32 -3.75
N LEU A 21 10.96 1.12 -2.69
CA LEU A 21 11.27 0.70 -1.31
C LEU A 21 10.22 -0.29 -0.79
N ILE A 22 8.94 0.01 -1.01
CA ILE A 22 7.80 -0.86 -0.71
C ILE A 22 7.92 -2.18 -1.48
N LYS A 23 8.23 -2.11 -2.78
CA LYS A 23 8.42 -3.27 -3.66
C LYS A 23 9.64 -4.12 -3.26
N LYS A 24 10.75 -3.50 -2.82
CA LYS A 24 11.93 -4.21 -2.29
C LYS A 24 11.67 -4.87 -0.93
N SER A 25 10.76 -4.32 -0.13
CA SER A 25 10.38 -4.86 1.18
C SER A 25 9.44 -6.07 1.11
N GLY A 26 9.06 -6.52 -0.10
CA GLY A 26 8.16 -7.68 -0.27
C GLY A 26 6.68 -7.38 -0.07
N LEU A 27 6.29 -6.12 0.17
CA LEU A 27 4.89 -5.67 0.15
C LEU A 27 4.36 -5.80 -1.29
N GLY A 28 3.64 -6.88 -1.58
CA GLY A 28 3.40 -7.32 -2.96
C GLY A 28 3.57 -8.82 -3.20
N HIS A 29 4.44 -9.46 -2.43
CA HIS A 29 4.82 -10.87 -2.52
C HIS A 29 5.05 -11.44 -1.12
N LEU A 30 4.26 -11.00 -0.14
CA LEU A 30 4.29 -11.62 1.17
C LEU A 30 3.66 -13.01 1.06
N PRO A 31 4.21 -14.04 1.73
CA PRO A 31 3.57 -15.34 1.82
C PRO A 31 2.18 -15.17 2.43
N GLY A 32 1.13 -15.20 1.59
CA GLY A 32 -0.25 -14.88 1.96
C GLY A 32 -1.00 -13.98 0.97
N ASP A 33 -0.29 -13.21 0.13
CA ASP A 33 -0.93 -12.49 -0.99
C ASP A 33 -1.34 -13.50 -2.08
N LEU A 34 -2.63 -13.50 -2.45
CA LEU A 34 -3.20 -14.44 -3.40
C LEU A 34 -2.79 -14.06 -4.82
N LEU A 35 -1.70 -14.65 -5.29
CA LEU A 35 -1.21 -14.52 -6.66
C LEU A 35 -1.66 -15.73 -7.49
N ILE A 36 -2.79 -15.62 -8.17
CA ILE A 36 -3.28 -16.66 -9.07
C ILE A 36 -2.73 -16.36 -10.46
N LYS A 37 -1.71 -17.12 -10.89
CA LYS A 37 -1.18 -17.09 -12.25
C LYS A 37 -1.77 -18.26 -13.05
N LYS A 38 -2.59 -17.97 -14.06
CA LYS A 38 -3.17 -18.95 -14.99
C LYS A 38 -2.92 -18.50 -16.43
N GLY A 39 -1.90 -19.06 -17.08
CA GLY A 39 -1.50 -18.68 -18.44
C GLY A 39 -1.17 -17.18 -18.54
N ASN A 40 -1.88 -16.45 -19.41
CA ASN A 40 -1.76 -14.99 -19.57
C ASN A 40 -2.51 -14.17 -18.49
N PHE A 41 -3.20 -14.82 -17.54
CA PHE A 41 -3.96 -14.13 -16.50
C PHE A 41 -3.18 -14.13 -15.18
N THR A 42 -2.91 -12.94 -14.65
CA THR A 42 -2.31 -12.75 -13.33
C THR A 42 -3.29 -11.98 -12.44
N PHE A 43 -3.94 -12.68 -11.51
CA PHE A 43 -4.77 -12.06 -10.50
C PHE A 43 -3.95 -11.90 -9.22
N TYR A 44 -3.80 -10.67 -8.76
CA TYR A 44 -3.10 -10.32 -7.54
C TYR A 44 -4.10 -9.80 -6.52
N PHE A 45 -4.25 -10.52 -5.40
CA PHE A 45 -5.12 -10.12 -4.30
C PHE A 45 -4.32 -9.90 -3.01
N PRO A 46 -4.06 -8.63 -2.65
CA PRO A 46 -3.13 -8.21 -1.60
C PRO A 46 -3.65 -8.39 -0.15
N LEU A 47 -4.15 -9.57 0.22
CA LEU A 47 -4.78 -9.84 1.52
C LEU A 47 -3.93 -9.44 2.72
N THR A 48 -2.68 -9.92 2.74
CA THR A 48 -1.79 -9.74 3.89
C THR A 48 -1.41 -8.28 4.04
N THR A 49 -1.14 -7.59 2.93
CA THR A 49 -0.83 -6.16 2.96
C THR A 49 -2.01 -5.31 3.45
N SER A 50 -3.25 -5.62 3.04
CA SER A 50 -4.44 -4.89 3.50
C SER A 50 -4.66 -5.04 5.00
N ILE A 51 -4.44 -6.24 5.55
CA ILE A 51 -4.53 -6.50 6.99
C ILE A 51 -3.46 -5.71 7.76
N ILE A 52 -2.20 -5.73 7.29
CA ILE A 52 -1.10 -4.99 7.92
C ILE A 52 -1.38 -3.49 7.92
N ILE A 53 -1.81 -2.94 6.77
CA ILE A 53 -2.16 -1.52 6.64
C ILE A 53 -3.28 -1.16 7.63
N SER A 54 -4.33 -1.98 7.72
CA SER A 54 -5.41 -1.78 8.67
C SER A 54 -4.93 -1.80 10.12
N LEU A 55 -4.01 -2.71 10.47
CA LEU A 55 -3.44 -2.81 11.81
C LEU A 55 -2.63 -1.56 12.18
N ILE A 56 -1.79 -1.08 11.25
CA ILE A 56 -0.96 0.11 11.44
C ILE A 56 -1.83 1.34 11.65
N ILE A 57 -2.84 1.53 10.79
CA ILE A 57 -3.80 2.65 10.91
C ILE A 57 -4.53 2.58 12.26
N MET A 58 -4.97 1.37 12.66
CA MET A 58 -5.63 1.16 13.95
C MET A 58 -4.72 1.56 15.12
N ILE A 59 -3.44 1.18 15.11
CA ILE A 59 -2.46 1.52 16.15
C ILE A 59 -2.22 3.04 16.21
N ILE A 60 -2.08 3.69 15.06
CA ILE A 60 -1.88 5.14 14.99
C ILE A 60 -3.11 5.88 15.55
N LEU A 61 -4.31 5.49 15.13
CA LEU A 61 -5.55 6.09 15.65
C LEU A 61 -5.72 5.83 17.14
N TRP A 62 -5.38 4.63 17.61
CA TRP A 62 -5.43 4.30 19.04
C TRP A 62 -4.47 5.16 19.87
N LEU A 63 -3.26 5.41 19.35
CA LEU A 63 -2.27 6.28 20.01
C LEU A 63 -2.67 7.76 19.99
N MET A 64 -3.29 8.23 18.90
CA MET A 64 -3.79 9.61 18.79
C MET A 64 -5.05 9.86 19.62
N ASN A 65 -5.83 8.81 19.90
CA ASN A 65 -7.08 8.88 20.67
C ASN A 65 -6.88 8.60 22.17
N ARG A 66 -5.62 8.58 22.64
CA ARG A 66 -5.22 8.50 24.05
C ARG A 66 -4.75 9.86 24.52
#